data_AF-A0A356W2B0-F1
#
_entry.id   AF-A0A356W2B0-F1
#
_cell.length_a   1.000
_cell.length_b   1.000
_cell.length_c   1.000
_cell.angle_alpha   90.00
_cell.angle_beta   90.00
_cell.angle_gamma   90.00
#
_symmetry.space_group_name_H-M   'P 1'
#
loop_
_entity.id
_entity.type
_entity.pdbx_description
1 polymer ?
#
loop_
_entity_poly.entity_id
_entity_poly.type
_entity_poly.pdbx_seq_one_letter_code
_entity_poly.pdbx_strand_id
1 'polypeptide(L)'
;LMNRIPGQTIARKILRDDDYRIAREKLTHQCGAALAAIHAIPTAELPDLPTSGGLDQLEKYETIYRAFNLPRPVFELAIAWLKSNVPSAVPPVLVHGDFRLGNLIVDSDGLAAVLDWELAHLGDPREDIAWLCVNSWRFGHSQNRVG
;
A
#
# COMPACT_ATOMS: atom_id res chain seq x y z
N LEU A 1 -21.95 6.31 -10.09
CA LEU A 1 -21.21 6.41 -11.37
C LEU A 1 -19.90 7.13 -11.10
N MET A 2 -18.78 6.65 -11.63
CA MET A 2 -17.48 7.31 -11.50
C MET A 2 -17.08 7.91 -12.86
N ASN A 3 -16.42 9.07 -12.82
CA ASN A 3 -15.81 9.65 -14.02
C ASN A 3 -14.57 8.83 -14.41
N ARG A 4 -14.38 8.61 -15.72
CA ARG A 4 -13.17 7.99 -16.23
C ARG A 4 -12.01 8.99 -16.14
N ILE A 5 -10.95 8.62 -15.42
CA ILE A 5 -9.70 9.37 -15.37
C ILE A 5 -8.73 8.76 -16.40
N PRO A 6 -8.17 9.56 -17.34
CA PRO A 6 -7.19 9.06 -18.31
C PRO A 6 -5.86 8.74 -17.63
N GLY A 7 -5.12 7.77 -18.17
CA GLY A 7 -3.78 7.41 -17.72
C GLY A 7 -3.51 5.90 -17.82
N GLN A 8 -2.50 5.45 -17.10
CA GLN A 8 -1.96 4.09 -17.13
C GLN A 8 -1.82 3.53 -15.73
N THR A 9 -2.08 2.23 -15.57
CA THR A 9 -1.88 1.48 -14.32
C THR A 9 -0.85 0.36 -14.46
N ILE A 10 -0.45 0.02 -15.69
CA ILE A 10 0.56 -1.02 -15.95
C ILE A 10 1.94 -0.48 -15.59
N ALA A 11 2.45 -0.94 -14.45
CA ALA A 11 3.77 -0.58 -13.92
C ALA A 11 4.90 -0.66 -14.95
N ARG A 12 4.96 -1.75 -15.75
CA ARG A 12 6.00 -1.90 -16.79
C ARG A 12 6.04 -0.72 -17.77
N LYS A 13 4.87 -0.22 -18.18
CA LYS A 13 4.75 0.90 -19.11
C LYS A 13 5.17 2.20 -18.43
N ILE A 14 4.63 2.48 -17.25
CA ILE A 14 4.96 3.67 -16.45
C ILE A 14 6.47 3.76 -16.19
N LEU A 15 7.10 2.63 -15.88
CA LEU A 15 8.51 2.57 -15.50
C LEU A 15 9.49 2.57 -16.69
N ARG A 16 9.03 2.33 -17.93
CA ARG A 16 9.93 2.12 -19.09
C ARG A 16 9.61 2.98 -20.29
N ASP A 17 8.34 3.27 -20.56
CA ASP A 17 7.94 3.99 -21.77
C ASP A 17 8.29 5.48 -21.63
N ASP A 18 8.74 6.11 -22.72
CA ASP A 18 9.24 7.50 -22.71
C ASP A 18 8.15 8.53 -22.40
N ASP A 19 6.89 8.22 -22.72
CA ASP A 19 5.73 9.07 -22.44
C ASP A 19 5.58 9.42 -20.95
N TYR A 20 6.13 8.59 -20.06
CA TYR A 20 6.07 8.77 -18.60
C TYR A 20 7.39 9.24 -17.99
N ARG A 21 8.37 9.67 -18.80
CA ARG A 21 9.67 10.14 -18.28
C ARG A 21 9.51 11.29 -17.29
N ILE A 22 8.69 12.28 -17.63
CA ILE A 22 8.41 13.44 -16.78
C ILE A 22 7.63 13.03 -15.53
N ALA A 23 6.65 12.12 -15.66
CA ALA A 23 5.94 11.56 -14.52
C ALA A 23 6.90 10.92 -13.50
N ARG A 24 7.85 10.08 -13.95
CA ARG A 24 8.81 9.38 -13.08
C ARG A 24 9.69 10.31 -12.25
N GLU A 25 10.02 11.50 -12.76
CA GLU A 25 10.85 12.48 -12.03
C GLU A 25 10.18 12.98 -10.75
N LYS A 26 8.83 12.97 -10.69
CA LYS A 26 8.03 13.50 -9.57
C LYS A 26 7.19 12.43 -8.86
N LEU A 27 7.02 11.25 -9.45
CA LEU A 27 6.07 10.24 -8.98
C LEU A 27 6.31 9.84 -7.52
N THR A 28 7.57 9.64 -7.10
CA THR A 28 7.90 9.34 -5.69
C THR A 28 7.32 10.36 -4.73
N HIS A 29 7.52 11.64 -5.04
CA HIS A 29 7.09 12.74 -4.20
C HIS A 29 5.57 12.86 -4.20
N GLN A 30 4.93 12.70 -5.36
CA GLN A 30 3.47 12.72 -5.50
C GLN A 30 2.81 11.56 -4.73
N CYS A 31 3.39 10.36 -4.75
CA CYS A 31 2.93 9.24 -3.94
C CYS A 31 3.02 9.57 -2.44
N GLY A 32 4.13 10.15 -1.99
CA GLY A 32 4.28 10.59 -0.60
C GLY A 32 3.28 11.68 -0.20
N ALA A 33 3.04 12.65 -1.09
CA ALA A 33 2.05 13.70 -0.87
C ALA A 33 0.62 13.16 -0.84
N ALA A 34 0.30 12.19 -1.71
CA ALA A 34 -1.00 11.52 -1.71
C ALA A 34 -1.23 10.74 -0.41
N LEU A 35 -0.25 9.93 0.03
CA LEU A 35 -0.34 9.23 1.31
C LEU A 35 -0.50 10.19 2.49
N ALA A 36 0.29 11.27 2.52
CA ALA A 36 0.17 12.29 3.55
C ALA A 36 -1.23 12.93 3.57
N ALA A 37 -1.80 13.21 2.40
CA ALA A 37 -3.16 13.75 2.28
C ALA A 37 -4.21 12.75 2.76
N ILE A 38 -4.09 11.47 2.39
CA ILE A 38 -4.99 10.39 2.82
C ILE A 38 -4.93 10.21 4.35
N HIS A 39 -3.73 10.11 4.89
CA HIS A 39 -3.48 9.88 6.32
C HIS A 39 -3.89 11.09 7.19
N ALA A 40 -4.02 12.28 6.59
CA ALA A 40 -4.46 13.50 7.27
C ALA A 40 -6.00 13.66 7.30
N ILE A 41 -6.76 12.80 6.63
CA ILE A 41 -8.23 12.88 6.65
C ILE A 41 -8.74 12.63 8.08
N PRO A 42 -9.56 13.53 8.66
CA PRO A 42 -10.11 13.32 9.99
C PRO A 42 -10.96 12.06 10.05
N THR A 43 -10.60 11.15 10.95
CA THR A 43 -11.29 9.84 11.06
C THR A 43 -12.76 9.99 11.45
N ALA A 44 -13.13 11.08 12.12
CA ALA A 44 -14.51 11.40 12.49
C ALA A 44 -15.42 11.76 11.31
N GLU A 45 -14.87 12.07 10.13
CA GLU A 45 -15.63 12.42 8.93
C GLU A 45 -15.82 11.21 7.99
N LEU A 46 -15.21 10.07 8.31
CA LEU A 46 -15.25 8.87 7.49
C LEU A 46 -16.53 8.05 7.74
N PRO A 47 -16.95 7.25 6.74
CA PRO A 47 -17.96 6.23 6.98
C PRO A 47 -17.46 5.21 8.01
N ASP A 48 -18.38 4.36 8.49
CA ASP A 48 -18.00 3.24 9.34
C ASP A 48 -17.04 2.31 8.59
N LEU A 49 -15.79 2.29 9.04
CA LEU A 49 -14.69 1.52 8.46
C LEU A 49 -14.16 0.54 9.51
N PRO A 50 -13.72 -0.66 9.09
CA PRO A 50 -13.05 -1.57 10.00
C PRO A 50 -11.82 -0.90 10.61
N THR A 51 -11.54 -1.21 11.87
CA THR A 51 -10.28 -0.82 12.53
C THR A 51 -9.41 -2.05 12.64
N SER A 52 -8.16 -1.97 12.17
CA SER A 52 -7.22 -3.09 12.21
C SER A 52 -5.80 -2.57 12.27
N GLY A 53 -5.10 -2.85 13.38
CA GLY A 53 -3.67 -2.59 13.51
C GLY A 53 -2.83 -3.77 13.01
N GLY A 54 -1.50 -3.60 13.01
CA GLY A 54 -0.59 -4.64 12.52
C GLY A 54 -0.68 -5.98 13.26
N LEU A 55 -0.99 -5.97 14.57
CA LEU A 55 -1.22 -7.20 15.34
C LEU A 55 -2.54 -7.88 14.97
N ASP A 56 -3.61 -7.12 14.76
CA ASP A 56 -4.91 -7.66 14.37
C ASP A 56 -4.82 -8.32 12.98
N GLN A 57 -4.12 -7.68 12.04
CA GLN A 57 -3.83 -8.25 10.73
C GLN A 57 -2.99 -9.52 10.84
N LEU A 58 -1.95 -9.52 11.67
CA LEU A 58 -1.11 -10.70 11.90
C LEU A 58 -1.93 -11.88 12.44
N GLU A 59 -2.78 -11.64 13.44
CA GLU A 59 -3.64 -12.67 14.03
C GLU A 59 -4.65 -13.23 13.01
N LYS A 60 -5.28 -12.34 12.21
CA LYS A 60 -6.17 -12.72 11.12
C LYS A 60 -5.47 -13.63 10.11
N TYR A 61 -4.30 -13.22 9.60
CA TYR A 61 -3.58 -14.00 8.60
C TYR A 61 -2.98 -15.29 9.17
N GLU A 62 -2.57 -15.29 10.45
CA GLU A 62 -2.16 -16.52 11.12
C GLU A 62 -3.33 -17.49 11.20
N THR A 63 -4.52 -17.05 11.61
CA THR A 63 -5.71 -17.92 11.69
C THR A 63 -6.04 -18.56 10.33
N ILE A 64 -6.01 -17.76 9.26
CA ILE A 64 -6.19 -18.25 7.88
C ILE A 64 -5.10 -19.29 7.53
N TYR A 65 -3.84 -18.98 7.81
CA TYR A 65 -2.71 -19.87 7.55
C TYR A 65 -2.84 -21.21 8.30
N ARG A 66 -3.21 -21.18 9.59
CA ARG A 66 -3.42 -22.37 10.41
C ARG A 66 -4.54 -23.24 9.88
N ALA A 67 -5.61 -22.64 9.37
CA ALA A 67 -6.76 -23.36 8.82
C ALA A 67 -6.42 -24.23 7.60
N PHE A 68 -5.36 -23.90 6.84
CA PHE A 68 -4.89 -24.73 5.73
C PHE A 68 -4.24 -26.05 6.19
N ASN A 69 -3.84 -26.16 7.47
CA ASN A 69 -3.18 -27.35 8.04
C ASN A 69 -1.99 -27.87 7.20
N LEU A 70 -1.23 -26.94 6.60
CA LEU A 70 -0.08 -27.22 5.75
C LEU A 70 1.10 -26.35 6.20
N PRO A 71 1.79 -26.72 7.30
CA PRO A 71 2.84 -25.88 7.84
C PRO A 71 3.98 -25.67 6.83
N ARG A 72 4.49 -24.43 6.80
CA ARG A 72 5.60 -23.95 5.98
C ARG A 72 6.59 -23.26 6.91
N PRO A 73 7.83 -23.77 7.04
CA PRO A 73 8.83 -23.20 7.96
C PRO A 73 9.04 -21.69 7.80
N VAL A 74 8.96 -21.17 6.57
CA VAL A 74 9.09 -19.74 6.29
C VAL A 74 7.97 -18.90 6.95
N PHE A 75 6.73 -19.39 6.96
CA PHE A 75 5.62 -18.68 7.59
C PHE A 75 5.63 -18.84 9.11
N GLU A 76 6.02 -20.01 9.63
CA GLU A 76 6.24 -20.19 11.08
C GLU A 76 7.25 -19.18 11.62
N LEU A 77 8.40 -19.07 10.95
CA LEU A 77 9.45 -18.14 11.32
C LEU A 77 8.99 -16.69 11.22
N ALA A 78 8.32 -16.33 10.11
CA ALA A 78 7.82 -14.96 9.90
C ALA A 78 6.79 -14.56 10.97
N ILE A 79 5.82 -15.42 11.28
CA ILE A 79 4.80 -15.15 12.30
C ILE A 79 5.45 -14.97 13.68
N ALA A 80 6.34 -15.89 14.07
CA ALA A 80 7.03 -15.81 15.36
C ALA A 80 7.90 -14.54 15.48
N TRP A 81 8.60 -14.18 14.40
CA TRP A 81 9.41 -12.97 14.34
C TRP A 81 8.53 -11.72 14.44
N LEU A 82 7.43 -11.62 13.69
CA LEU A 82 6.53 -10.47 13.71
C LEU A 82 5.90 -10.27 15.10
N LYS A 83 5.47 -11.34 15.78
CA LYS A 83 4.97 -11.28 17.17
C LYS A 83 6.02 -10.79 18.16
N SER A 84 7.30 -11.06 17.91
CA SER A 84 8.40 -10.65 18.79
C SER A 84 8.94 -9.25 18.49
N ASN A 85 8.60 -8.68 17.32
CA ASN A 85 9.13 -7.41 16.82
C ASN A 85 8.01 -6.41 16.50
N VAL A 86 6.95 -6.42 17.30
CA VAL A 86 5.81 -5.52 17.13
C VAL A 86 6.31 -4.07 17.31
N PRO A 87 6.09 -3.19 16.32
CA PRO A 87 6.46 -1.79 16.46
C PRO A 87 5.59 -1.11 17.52
N SER A 88 6.07 0.00 18.09
CA SER A 88 5.26 0.81 18.99
C SER A 88 3.97 1.28 18.30
N ALA A 89 2.87 1.24 19.03
CA ALA A 89 1.58 1.70 18.53
C ALA A 89 1.63 3.19 18.19
N VAL A 90 0.90 3.57 17.14
CA VAL A 90 0.68 4.95 16.72
C VAL A 90 -0.82 5.18 16.55
N PRO A 91 -1.30 6.44 16.62
CA PRO A 91 -2.70 6.74 16.38
C PRO A 91 -3.15 6.23 15.00
N PRO A 92 -4.32 5.57 14.90
CA PRO A 92 -4.81 5.06 13.63
C PRO A 92 -5.25 6.22 12.71
N VAL A 93 -5.02 6.03 11.42
CA VAL A 93 -5.47 6.94 10.35
C VAL A 93 -6.21 6.15 9.28
N LEU A 94 -6.82 6.82 8.30
CA LEU A 94 -7.29 6.14 7.09
C LEU A 94 -6.09 5.53 6.35
N VAL A 95 -6.10 4.21 6.18
CA VAL A 95 -5.13 3.44 5.42
C VAL A 95 -5.79 2.96 4.13
N HIS A 96 -5.10 3.07 3.00
CA HIS A 96 -5.59 2.57 1.72
C HIS A 96 -5.56 1.04 1.67
N GLY A 97 -4.52 0.40 2.21
CA GLY A 97 -4.39 -1.05 2.39
C GLY A 97 -3.82 -1.79 1.18
N ASP A 98 -3.97 -1.23 -0.03
CA ASP A 98 -3.28 -1.73 -1.23
C ASP A 98 -2.61 -0.60 -2.04
N PHE A 99 -1.86 0.30 -1.38
CA PHE A 99 -1.21 1.43 -2.06
C PHE A 99 0.04 0.97 -2.83
N ARG A 100 -0.14 0.64 -4.12
CA ARG A 100 0.92 0.18 -5.03
C ARG A 100 0.70 0.70 -6.44
N LEU A 101 1.76 0.72 -7.26
CA LEU A 101 1.74 1.28 -8.61
C LEU A 101 0.62 0.73 -9.53
N GLY A 102 0.20 -0.52 -9.34
CA GLY A 102 -0.92 -1.11 -10.09
C GLY A 102 -2.31 -0.52 -9.77
N ASN A 103 -2.43 0.19 -8.65
CA ASN A 103 -3.64 0.88 -8.19
C ASN A 103 -3.50 2.40 -8.31
N LEU A 104 -2.45 2.87 -8.99
CA LEU A 104 -2.26 4.28 -9.30
C LEU A 104 -2.53 4.50 -10.78
N ILE A 105 -3.35 5.49 -11.12
CA ILE A 105 -3.42 6.01 -12.48
C ILE A 105 -2.30 7.04 -12.62
N VAL A 106 -1.42 6.82 -13.57
CA VAL A 106 -0.33 7.73 -13.92
C VAL A 106 -0.53 8.22 -15.36
N ASP A 107 -0.54 9.52 -15.57
CA ASP A 107 -0.50 10.13 -16.90
C ASP A 107 0.92 10.64 -17.20
N SER A 108 1.11 11.34 -18.33
CA SER A 108 2.41 11.90 -18.71
C SER A 108 2.94 12.93 -17.70
N ASP A 109 2.05 13.52 -16.90
CA ASP A 109 2.31 14.55 -15.89
C ASP A 109 2.33 14.01 -14.46
N GLY A 110 2.23 12.70 -14.25
CA GLY A 110 2.42 12.08 -12.94
C GLY A 110 1.17 11.40 -12.39
N LEU A 111 1.07 11.38 -11.07
CA LEU A 111 -0.03 10.71 -10.36
C LEU A 111 -1.35 11.44 -10.62
N ALA A 112 -2.28 10.76 -11.29
CA ALA A 112 -3.60 11.29 -11.64
C ALA A 112 -4.70 10.81 -10.69
N ALA A 113 -4.63 9.57 -10.19
CA ALA A 113 -5.61 9.03 -9.25
C ALA A 113 -5.09 7.82 -8.45
N VAL A 114 -5.73 7.58 -7.30
CA VAL A 114 -5.60 6.37 -6.48
C VAL A 114 -6.88 5.56 -6.59
N LEU A 115 -6.75 4.27 -6.91
CA LEU A 115 -7.84 3.33 -7.17
C LEU A 115 -7.88 2.24 -6.10
N ASP A 116 -8.99 1.48 -6.11
CA ASP A 116 -9.10 0.20 -5.40
C ASP A 116 -9.06 0.32 -3.86
N TRP A 117 -10.10 0.96 -3.33
CA TRP A 117 -10.28 1.25 -1.91
C TRP A 117 -10.98 0.13 -1.12
N GLU A 118 -11.07 -1.09 -1.66
CA GLU A 118 -11.83 -2.17 -1.03
C GLU A 118 -11.20 -2.67 0.29
N LEU A 119 -9.90 -2.43 0.48
CA LEU A 119 -9.16 -2.77 1.70
C LEU A 119 -9.00 -1.59 2.67
N ALA A 120 -9.67 -0.47 2.40
CA ALA A 120 -9.55 0.72 3.22
C ALA A 120 -10.05 0.46 4.65
N HIS A 121 -9.27 0.92 5.63
CA HIS A 121 -9.54 0.70 7.05
C HIS A 121 -8.88 1.79 7.91
N LEU A 122 -9.24 1.84 9.19
CA LEU A 122 -8.51 2.63 10.17
C LEU A 122 -7.37 1.80 10.74
N GLY A 123 -6.12 2.25 10.55
CA GLY A 123 -4.96 1.43 10.85
C GLY A 123 -3.66 2.22 10.95
N ASP A 124 -2.56 1.49 10.88
CA ASP A 124 -1.21 2.04 11.01
C ASP A 124 -0.76 2.69 9.68
N PRO A 125 -0.42 4.00 9.63
CA PRO A 125 0.02 4.67 8.39
C PRO A 125 1.25 4.02 7.76
N ARG A 126 2.06 3.30 8.54
CA ARG A 126 3.25 2.60 8.05
C ARG A 126 2.89 1.47 7.07
N GLU A 127 1.67 0.96 7.11
CA GLU A 127 1.20 -0.10 6.20
C GLU A 127 1.26 0.33 4.74
N ASP A 128 0.67 1.48 4.38
CA ASP A 128 0.66 1.96 3.00
C ASP A 128 2.07 2.23 2.46
N ILE A 129 2.94 2.81 3.30
CA ILE A 129 4.33 3.08 2.95
C ILE A 129 5.10 1.77 2.74
N ALA A 130 4.91 0.80 3.64
CA ALA A 130 5.53 -0.51 3.55
C ALA A 130 5.07 -1.25 2.30
N TRP A 131 3.77 -1.20 1.99
CA TRP A 131 3.19 -1.86 0.83
C TRP A 131 3.78 -1.32 -0.48
N LEU A 132 3.90 0.00 -0.59
CA LEU A 132 4.55 0.65 -1.71
C LEU A 132 6.03 0.24 -1.87
N CYS A 133 6.70 -0.11 -0.76
CA CYS A 133 8.11 -0.47 -0.72
C CYS A 133 8.39 -1.99 -0.79
N VAL A 134 7.36 -2.85 -0.76
CA VAL A 134 7.50 -4.31 -0.78
C VAL A 134 8.20 -4.77 -2.07
N ASN A 135 9.16 -5.69 -1.93
CA ASN A 135 9.97 -6.19 -3.06
C ASN A 135 9.15 -6.69 -4.26
N SER A 136 8.00 -7.34 -4.01
CA SER A 136 7.09 -7.84 -5.05
C SER A 136 6.58 -6.71 -5.95
N TRP A 137 6.36 -5.52 -5.39
CA TRP A 137 5.85 -4.34 -6.11
C TRP A 137 6.94 -3.44 -6.66
N ARG A 138 8.20 -3.74 -6.32
CA ARG A 138 9.40 -3.08 -6.84
C ARG A 138 10.04 -3.84 -8.00
N PHE A 139 9.43 -4.94 -8.45
CA PHE A 139 9.90 -5.77 -9.57
C PHE A 139 11.39 -6.15 -9.46
N GLY A 140 11.87 -6.40 -8.23
CA GLY A 140 13.27 -6.74 -7.95
C GLY A 140 14.25 -5.56 -7.88
N HIS A 141 13.78 -4.31 -8.10
CA HIS A 141 14.61 -3.10 -8.05
C HIS A 141 14.57 -2.43 -6.67
N SER A 142 14.82 -3.20 -5.61
CA SER A 142 14.76 -2.73 -4.21
C SER A 142 15.81 -1.67 -3.84
N GLN A 143 16.81 -1.46 -4.70
CA GLN A 143 17.86 -0.45 -4.53
C GLN A 143 17.49 0.94 -5.05
N ASN A 144 16.45 1.03 -5.90
CA ASN A 144 16.05 2.32 -6.49
C ASN A 144 15.16 3.13 -5.52
N ARG A 145 14.72 4.32 -5.93
CA ARG A 145 13.59 4.96 -5.26
C ARG A 145 12.29 4.34 -5.76
N VAL A 146 11.23 4.45 -4.97
CA VAL A 146 9.87 4.12 -5.41
C VAL A 146 9.43 5.13 -6.47
N GLY A 147 8.78 4.69 -7.55
CA GLY A 147 8.34 5.56 -8.64
C GLY A 147 9.32 5.57 -9.81
#